data_AF-A0A821NG45-F1
#
_entry.id   AF-A0A821NG45-F1
#
_cell.length_a   1.000
_cell.length_b   1.000
_cell.length_c   1.000
_cell.angle_alpha   90.00
_cell.angle_beta   90.00
_cell.angle_gamma   90.00
#
_symmetry.space_group_name_H-M   'P 1'
#
loop_
_entity.id
_entity.type
_entity.pdbx_description
1 polymer ?
#
loop_
_entity_poly.entity_id
_entity_poly.type
_entity_poly.pdbx_seq_one_letter_code
_entity_poly.pdbx_strand_id
1 'polypeptide(L)'
;MKAVIALCVLFVGAYCAPMLDEQLNSQWALFKRVHEKQYNAIEEETARRTIWEANLVKIQNHNLEADLGLHTYTLGMNRFGDMTHEEFVKQMNGFKMSAKAESDDFDRHTFLAPTNIALPAAVGM
;
A
#
# COMPACT_ATOMS: atom_id res chain seq x y z
N MET A 1 -33.98 -21.60 -29.39
CA MET A 1 -33.13 -20.40 -29.26
C MET A 1 -33.13 -19.79 -27.86
N LYS A 2 -34.27 -19.69 -27.17
CA LYS A 2 -34.32 -19.16 -25.78
C LYS A 2 -33.59 -20.05 -24.75
N ALA A 3 -33.66 -21.38 -24.91
CA ALA A 3 -33.00 -22.35 -24.03
C ALA A 3 -31.46 -22.37 -24.17
N VAL A 4 -30.94 -22.10 -25.36
CA VAL A 4 -29.48 -22.03 -25.61
C VAL A 4 -28.90 -20.78 -24.94
N ILE A 5 -29.60 -19.65 -25.03
CA ILE A 5 -29.21 -18.40 -24.38
C ILE A 5 -29.23 -18.57 -22.85
N ALA A 6 -30.23 -19.26 -22.29
CA ALA A 6 -30.29 -19.54 -20.86
C ALA A 6 -29.12 -20.41 -20.36
N LEU A 7 -28.66 -21.39 -21.17
CA LEU A 7 -27.50 -22.23 -20.83
C LEU A 7 -26.18 -21.44 -20.82
N CYS A 8 -26.02 -20.46 -21.73
CA CYS A 8 -24.85 -19.58 -21.77
C CYS A 8 -24.78 -18.63 -20.57
N VAL A 9 -25.92 -18.16 -20.07
CA VAL A 9 -25.97 -17.26 -18.90
C VAL A 9 -25.61 -18.00 -17.60
N LEU A 10 -25.93 -19.29 -17.49
CA LEU A 10 -25.58 -20.10 -16.31
C LEU A 10 -24.07 -20.39 -16.19
N PHE A 11 -23.30 -20.31 -17.28
CA PHE A 11 -21.84 -20.47 -17.26
C PHE A 11 -21.07 -19.19 -16.88
N VAL A 12 -21.71 -18.01 -16.95
CA VAL A 12 -21.09 -16.74 -16.52
C VAL A 12 -21.09 -16.58 -15.00
N GLY A 13 -21.87 -17.41 -14.28
CA GLY A 13 -21.75 -17.60 -12.84
C GLY A 13 -20.54 -18.45 -12.43
N ALA A 14 -19.44 -18.38 -13.19
CA ALA A 14 -18.19 -19.02 -12.84
C ALA A 14 -17.70 -18.39 -11.52
N TYR A 15 -17.83 -19.14 -10.43
CA TYR A 15 -17.12 -18.86 -9.19
C TYR A 15 -15.65 -18.71 -9.55
N CYS A 16 -15.17 -17.47 -9.61
CA CYS A 16 -13.75 -17.16 -9.72
C CYS A 16 -13.14 -17.46 -8.35
N ALA A 17 -12.94 -18.76 -8.07
CA ALA A 17 -12.06 -19.15 -6.98
C ALA A 17 -10.66 -18.64 -7.36
N PRO A 18 -9.96 -17.95 -6.46
CA PRO A 18 -8.59 -17.54 -6.73
C PRO A 18 -7.76 -18.81 -7.00
N MET A 19 -7.27 -18.94 -8.23
CA MET A 19 -6.30 -19.97 -8.59
C MET A 19 -4.99 -19.60 -7.90
N LEU A 20 -4.76 -20.16 -6.71
CA LEU A 20 -3.53 -19.99 -5.96
C LEU A 20 -2.42 -20.83 -6.59
N ASP A 21 -1.23 -20.26 -6.74
CA ASP A 21 -0.09 -20.99 -7.30
C ASP A 21 0.51 -21.95 -6.27
N GLU A 22 0.37 -23.25 -6.51
CA GLU A 22 0.95 -24.29 -5.64
C GLU A 22 2.47 -24.20 -5.51
N GLN A 23 3.18 -23.66 -6.52
CA GLN A 23 4.63 -23.49 -6.47
C GLN A 23 5.05 -22.47 -5.40
N LEU A 24 4.15 -21.54 -5.06
CA LEU A 24 4.39 -20.52 -4.03
C LEU A 24 4.06 -20.98 -2.61
N ASN A 25 3.56 -22.21 -2.42
CA ASN A 25 3.22 -22.76 -1.09
C ASN A 25 4.37 -22.63 -0.07
N SER A 26 5.60 -22.93 -0.49
CA SER A 26 6.78 -22.88 0.38
C SER A 26 7.14 -21.43 0.76
N GLN A 27 7.04 -20.50 -0.20
CA GLN A 27 7.30 -19.09 0.02
C GLN A 27 6.23 -18.44 0.91
N TRP A 28 4.97 -18.81 0.72
CA TRP A 28 3.87 -18.39 1.59
C TRP A 28 4.08 -18.87 3.03
N ALA A 29 4.44 -20.14 3.22
CA ALA A 29 4.75 -20.67 4.54
C ALA A 29 5.93 -19.95 5.21
N LEU A 30 6.98 -19.64 4.44
CA LEU A 30 8.12 -18.86 4.92
C LEU A 30 7.71 -17.44 5.30
N PHE A 31 6.95 -16.76 4.45
CA PHE A 31 6.42 -15.42 4.70
C PHE A 31 5.64 -15.36 6.02
N LYS A 32 4.70 -16.30 6.22
CA LYS A 32 3.92 -16.38 7.47
C LYS A 32 4.82 -16.58 8.68
N ARG A 33 5.84 -17.44 8.57
CA ARG A 33 6.80 -17.69 9.66
C ARG A 33 7.63 -16.46 9.99
N VAL A 34 8.22 -15.81 8.99
CA VAL A 34 9.13 -14.67 9.16
C VAL A 34 8.41 -13.45 9.71
N HIS A 35 7.14 -13.26 9.36
CA HIS A 35 6.33 -12.12 9.81
C HIS A 35 5.27 -12.48 10.85
N GLU A 36 5.38 -13.67 11.45
CA GLU A 36 4.53 -14.18 12.53
C GLU A 36 3.02 -14.05 12.22
N LYS A 37 2.63 -14.33 10.98
CA LYS A 37 1.25 -14.23 10.52
C LYS A 37 0.43 -15.41 11.00
N GLN A 38 -0.72 -15.10 11.60
CA GLN A 38 -1.72 -16.08 12.02
C GLN A 38 -3.10 -15.59 11.55
N TYR A 39 -3.89 -16.51 11.01
CA TYR A 39 -5.22 -16.24 10.49
C TYR A 39 -6.22 -17.19 11.17
N ASN A 40 -7.39 -16.68 11.52
CA ASN A 40 -8.34 -17.43 12.34
C ASN A 40 -9.22 -18.38 11.52
N ALA A 41 -9.36 -18.11 10.22
CA ALA A 41 -10.18 -18.89 9.30
C ALA A 41 -9.42 -19.24 8.02
N ILE A 42 -9.73 -20.39 7.44
CA ILE A 42 -9.17 -20.83 6.15
C ILE A 42 -9.53 -19.84 5.03
N GLU A 43 -10.75 -19.30 5.05
CA GLU A 43 -11.19 -18.27 4.11
C GLU A 43 -10.35 -17.00 4.21
N GLU A 44 -10.04 -16.56 5.43
CA GLU A 44 -9.16 -15.42 5.68
C GLU A 44 -7.75 -15.70 5.15
N GLU A 45 -7.16 -16.86 5.49
CA GLU A 45 -5.85 -17.24 4.98
C GLU A 45 -5.81 -17.27 3.45
N THR A 46 -6.86 -17.79 2.82
CA THR A 46 -6.99 -17.88 1.36
C THR A 46 -7.07 -16.48 0.73
N ALA A 47 -7.85 -15.58 1.31
CA ALA A 47 -7.91 -14.18 0.87
C ALA A 47 -6.56 -13.47 1.02
N ARG A 48 -5.89 -13.65 2.17
CA ARG A 48 -4.58 -13.08 2.47
C ARG A 48 -3.49 -13.59 1.54
N ARG A 49 -3.53 -14.88 1.23
CA ARG A 49 -2.63 -15.49 0.25
C ARG A 49 -2.85 -14.93 -1.15
N THR A 50 -4.11 -14.78 -1.58
CA THR A 50 -4.44 -14.17 -2.88
C THR A 50 -3.86 -12.75 -2.99
N ILE A 51 -3.99 -11.94 -1.94
CA ILE A 51 -3.42 -10.58 -1.90
C ILE A 51 -1.90 -10.63 -1.95
N TRP A 52 -1.29 -11.56 -1.21
CA TRP A 52 0.16 -11.75 -1.18
C TRP A 52 0.74 -12.13 -2.54
N GLU A 53 0.12 -13.06 -3.26
CA GLU A 53 0.54 -13.45 -4.62
C GLU A 53 0.39 -12.27 -5.60
N ALA A 54 -0.72 -11.52 -5.52
CA ALA A 54 -0.91 -10.32 -6.34
C ALA A 54 0.16 -9.24 -6.08
N ASN A 55 0.52 -9.02 -4.81
CA ASN A 55 1.59 -8.09 -4.44
C ASN A 55 2.98 -8.61 -4.88
N LEU A 56 3.22 -9.92 -4.87
CA LEU A 56 4.45 -10.51 -5.38
C LEU A 56 4.62 -10.23 -6.88
N VAL A 57 3.57 -10.42 -7.68
CA VAL A 57 3.56 -10.10 -9.11
C VAL A 57 3.81 -8.61 -9.33
N LYS A 58 3.15 -7.74 -8.55
CA LYS A 58 3.38 -6.29 -8.61
C LYS A 58 4.84 -5.92 -8.35
N ILE A 59 5.47 -6.53 -7.35
CA ILE A 59 6.89 -6.31 -7.02
C ILE A 59 7.78 -6.73 -8.19
N GLN A 60 7.54 -7.92 -8.77
CA GLN A 60 8.32 -8.43 -9.89
C GLN A 60 8.23 -7.51 -11.10
N ASN A 61 7.02 -7.10 -11.49
CA ASN A 61 6.82 -6.19 -12.63
C ASN A 61 7.48 -4.83 -12.41
N HIS A 62 7.30 -4.22 -11.23
CA HIS A 62 7.92 -2.94 -10.90
C HIS A 62 9.46 -3.03 -10.93
N ASN A 63 10.03 -4.11 -10.40
CA ASN A 63 11.49 -4.27 -10.38
C ASN A 63 12.06 -4.52 -11.77
N LEU A 64 11.34 -5.25 -12.63
CA LEU A 64 11.70 -5.36 -14.04
C LEU A 64 11.69 -3.98 -14.74
N GLU A 65 10.69 -3.16 -14.48
CA GLU A 65 10.64 -1.78 -14.99
C GLU A 65 11.78 -0.92 -14.41
N ALA A 66 12.15 -1.11 -13.15
CA ALA A 66 13.27 -0.43 -12.51
C ALA A 66 14.62 -0.82 -13.15
N ASP A 67 14.80 -2.10 -13.50
CA ASP A 67 15.99 -2.58 -14.22
C ASP A 67 16.11 -1.99 -15.63
N LEU A 68 14.98 -1.60 -16.24
CA LEU A 68 14.93 -0.85 -17.50
C LEU A 68 15.13 0.67 -17.31
N GLY A 69 15.33 1.14 -16.07
CA GLY A 69 15.54 2.54 -15.74
C GLY A 69 14.27 3.39 -15.67
N LEU A 70 13.07 2.78 -15.65
CA LEU A 70 11.79 3.51 -15.55
C LEU A 70 11.48 3.97 -14.12
N HIS A 71 12.07 3.30 -13.11
CA HIS A 71 11.95 3.65 -11.71
C HIS A 71 13.32 3.84 -11.08
N THR A 72 13.43 4.76 -10.12
CA THR A 72 14.66 5.03 -9.36
C THR A 72 14.77 4.20 -8.08
N TYR A 73 13.84 3.27 -7.86
CA TYR A 73 13.76 2.44 -6.67
C TYR A 73 13.21 1.05 -7.03
N THR A 74 13.35 0.12 -6.09
CA THR A 74 12.80 -1.23 -6.20
C THR A 74 11.85 -1.50 -5.03
N LEU A 75 10.97 -2.48 -5.23
CA LEU A 75 10.07 -2.99 -4.22
C LEU A 75 10.58 -4.34 -3.67
N GLY A 76 10.17 -4.65 -2.45
CA GLY A 76 10.48 -5.92 -1.80
C GLY A 76 9.30 -6.43 -1.01
N MET A 77 9.15 -7.75 -0.97
CA MET A 77 8.13 -8.40 -0.14
C MET A 77 8.43 -8.12 1.33
N ASN A 78 7.45 -7.63 2.07
CA ASN A 78 7.60 -7.24 3.48
C ASN A 78 6.35 -7.61 4.28
N ARG A 79 6.32 -7.33 5.59
CA ARG A 79 5.22 -7.71 6.50
C ARG A 79 3.81 -7.24 6.09
N PHE A 80 3.69 -6.29 5.16
CA PHE A 80 2.43 -5.78 4.62
C PHE A 80 2.04 -6.44 3.29
N GLY A 81 2.78 -7.46 2.85
CA GLY A 81 2.56 -8.15 1.59
C GLY A 81 1.19 -8.80 1.46
N ASP A 82 0.54 -9.16 2.57
CA ASP A 82 -0.81 -9.74 2.62
C ASP A 82 -1.93 -8.68 2.78
N MET A 83 -1.61 -7.39 2.62
CA MET A 83 -2.57 -6.30 2.75
C MET A 83 -2.83 -5.61 1.42
N THR A 84 -4.07 -5.19 1.21
CA THR A 84 -4.38 -4.29 0.09
C THR A 84 -3.85 -2.89 0.39
N HIS A 85 -3.72 -2.06 -0.66
CA HIS A 85 -3.33 -0.67 -0.48
C HIS A 85 -4.31 0.09 0.42
N GLU A 86 -5.61 -0.13 0.25
CA GLU A 86 -6.66 0.50 1.06
C GLU A 86 -6.58 0.09 2.52
N GLU A 87 -6.36 -1.19 2.80
CA GLU A 87 -6.16 -1.69 4.17
C GLU A 87 -4.92 -1.07 4.80
N PHE A 88 -3.80 -1.02 4.07
CA PHE A 88 -2.57 -0.42 4.53
C PHE A 88 -2.75 1.06 4.87
N VAL A 89 -3.35 1.84 3.96
CA VAL A 89 -3.64 3.26 4.19
C VAL A 89 -4.57 3.42 5.38
N LYS A 90 -5.64 2.64 5.50
CA LYS A 90 -6.58 2.73 6.61
C LYS A 90 -5.92 2.48 7.97
N GLN A 91 -4.96 1.55 8.04
CA GLN A 91 -4.29 1.19 9.30
C GLN A 91 -3.09 2.08 9.63
N MET A 92 -2.30 2.44 8.62
CA MET A 92 -1.01 3.10 8.81
C MET A 92 -1.04 4.60 8.53
N ASN A 93 -2.07 5.11 7.85
CA ASN A 93 -2.21 6.54 7.59
C ASN A 93 -3.06 7.20 8.68
N GLY A 94 -2.40 7.81 9.66
CA GLY A 94 -3.03 8.59 10.72
C GLY A 94 -3.37 10.03 10.33
N PHE A 95 -3.07 10.45 9.09
CA PHE A 95 -3.27 11.82 8.66
C PHE A 95 -4.76 12.16 8.57
N LYS A 96 -5.19 13.12 9.39
CA LYS A 96 -6.52 13.70 9.35
C LYS A 96 -6.40 15.12 8.81
N MET A 97 -6.83 15.33 7.57
CA MET A 97 -6.96 16.68 7.03
C MET A 97 -8.06 17.39 7.82
N SER A 98 -7.70 18.37 8.65
CA SER A 98 -8.72 19.19 9.32
C SER A 98 -9.40 20.05 8.26
N ALA A 99 -10.73 19.98 8.17
CA ALA A 99 -11.53 20.81 7.28
C ALA A 99 -11.67 22.27 7.79
N LYS A 100 -10.67 22.77 8.53
CA LYS A 100 -10.68 24.12 9.10
C LYS A 100 -9.38 24.86 8.78
N ALA A 101 -9.27 25.24 7.51
CA ALA A 101 -8.42 26.34 7.08
C ALA A 101 -9.28 27.58 6.78
N GLU A 102 -10.39 27.75 7.49
CA GLU A 102 -11.07 29.05 7.61
C GLU A 102 -11.34 29.30 9.10
N SER A 103 -10.76 30.41 9.57
CA SER A 103 -10.85 31.02 10.90
C SER A 103 -10.53 30.13 12.12
N ASP A 104 -9.28 30.22 12.61
CA ASP A 104 -9.09 31.03 13.81
C ASP A 104 -7.63 31.47 13.99
N ASP A 105 -7.50 32.67 14.52
CA ASP A 105 -6.32 33.44 14.82
C ASP A 105 -5.52 32.83 15.99
N PHE A 106 -4.60 31.90 15.74
CA PHE A 106 -3.57 31.58 16.73
C PHE A 106 -2.29 31.00 16.13
N ASP A 107 -1.21 31.73 16.36
CA ASP A 107 0.19 31.29 16.33
C ASP A 107 0.87 31.06 14.97
N ARG A 108 0.80 32.09 14.11
CA ARG A 108 1.96 32.39 13.26
C ARG A 108 3.01 33.07 14.13
N HIS A 109 4.08 32.37 14.49
CA HIS A 109 5.28 33.01 15.01
C HIS A 109 5.92 33.87 13.90
N THR A 110 5.38 35.07 13.67
CA THR A 110 6.09 36.09 12.91
C THR A 110 7.33 36.44 13.71
N PHE A 111 8.52 36.20 13.14
CA PHE A 111 9.76 36.61 13.77
C PHE A 111 9.74 38.12 13.98
N LEU A 112 9.54 38.55 15.22
CA LEU A 112 9.67 39.95 15.62
C LEU A 112 11.16 40.20 15.86
N ALA A 113 11.80 40.83 14.88
CA ALA A 113 13.17 41.28 15.04
C ALA A 113 13.26 42.22 16.27
N PRO A 114 14.19 42.00 17.21
CA PRO A 114 14.32 42.85 18.39
C PRO A 114 14.67 44.28 17.96
N THR A 115 13.93 45.26 18.47
CA THR A 115 14.07 46.69 18.10
C THR A 115 15.39 47.33 18.52
N ASN A 116 16.22 46.64 19.32
CA ASN A 116 17.44 47.19 19.92
C ASN A 116 18.73 46.50 19.44
N ILE A 117 18.72 45.88 18.25
CA ILE A 117 19.93 45.26 17.69
C ILE A 117 20.45 46.12 16.53
N ALA A 118 21.59 46.79 16.74
CA ALA A 118 22.37 47.40 15.67
C ALA A 118 23.29 46.33 15.06
N LEU A 119 22.87 45.73 13.94
CA LEU A 119 23.70 44.77 13.21
C LEU A 119 24.78 45.50 12.39
N PRO A 120 26.04 45.02 12.39
CA PRO A 120 27.08 45.57 11.53
C PRO A 120 26.78 45.26 10.06
N ALA A 121 27.05 46.22 9.16
CA ALA A 121 26.73 46.12 7.74
C ALA A 121 27.49 45.00 6.99
N ALA A 122 28.58 44.50 7.57
CA ALA A 122 29.30 43.34 7.09
C ALA A 122 30.05 42.66 8.23
N VAL A 123 30.06 41.33 8.24
CA VAL A 123 31.05 40.54 8.97
C VAL A 123 32.18 40.29 7.99
N GLY A 124 33.36 40.83 8.26
CA GLY A 124 34.54 40.60 7.41
C GLY A 124 34.88 39.12 7.36
N MET A 125 35.21 38.62 6.17
CA MET A 125 35.84 37.30 5.99
C MET A 125 37.24 37.29 6.59
#